data_AF-A0A4R7RU18-F1
#
_entry.id   AF-A0A4R7RU18-F1
#
_cell.length_a   1.000
_cell.length_b   1.000
_cell.length_c   1.000
_cell.angle_alpha   90.00
_cell.angle_beta   90.00
_cell.angle_gamma   90.00
#
_symmetry.space_group_name_H-M   'P 1'
#
loop_
_entity.id
_entity.type
_entity.pdbx_description
1 polymer ?
#
loop_
_entity_poly.entity_id
_entity_poly.type
_entity_poly.pdbx_seq_one_letter_code
_entity_poly.pdbx_strand_id
1 'polypeptide(L)'
;MSEIIPLELSFRGQRPYLQGTALYEGAIAAIGDRLPEGTISIIFHSLLTKQPDLVIGTESLRHLREDPCFRAEMRFGTGDTLLHAALLESSRPVVVREACNEKDVISAAIVDTAGKSASLKNSSVGSLIEQVVFLNKRLHLQLLPELSPKWIFAKLELGRPLPPAPVNSLVLVLKQVLANRFTRSEILIDNERVGFISFSTPH
;
A
#
# COMPACT_ATOMS: atom_id res chain seq x y z
N MET A 1 15.13 18.56 -11.87
CA MET A 1 16.01 17.37 -12.10
C MET A 1 15.45 16.21 -11.32
N SER A 2 15.38 15.03 -11.92
CA SER A 2 14.92 13.80 -11.27
C SER A 2 16.11 12.95 -10.81
N GLU A 3 15.96 12.27 -9.69
CA GLU A 3 16.92 11.33 -9.12
C GLU A 3 16.38 9.91 -9.24
N ILE A 4 17.27 8.94 -9.47
CA ILE A 4 16.92 7.52 -9.57
C ILE A 4 17.60 6.77 -8.43
N ILE A 5 16.80 6.06 -7.64
CA ILE A 5 17.25 5.30 -6.46
C ILE A 5 16.88 3.83 -6.65
N PRO A 6 17.85 2.93 -6.86
CA PRO A 6 17.61 1.49 -6.88
C PRO A 6 17.04 1.03 -5.54
N LEU A 7 15.91 0.30 -5.57
CA LEU A 7 15.36 -0.35 -4.38
C LEU A 7 15.76 -1.82 -4.37
N GLU A 8 16.14 -2.32 -3.19
CA GLU A 8 16.41 -3.74 -2.94
C GLU A 8 15.36 -4.29 -1.99
N LEU A 9 14.36 -4.95 -2.55
CA LEU A 9 13.20 -5.46 -1.83
C LEU A 9 13.15 -6.99 -1.88
N SER A 10 12.36 -7.57 -0.98
CA SER A 10 12.15 -9.01 -0.84
C SER A 10 10.74 -9.41 -1.26
N PHE A 11 10.59 -10.61 -1.82
CA PHE A 11 9.28 -11.24 -1.90
C PHE A 11 8.78 -11.60 -0.49
N ARG A 12 7.47 -11.49 -0.24
CA ARG A 12 6.88 -11.86 1.05
C ARG A 12 5.96 -13.08 0.94
N GLY A 13 6.19 -14.07 1.81
CA GLY A 13 5.46 -15.34 1.80
C GLY A 13 5.71 -16.09 0.50
N GLN A 14 4.67 -16.70 -0.09
CA GLN A 14 4.79 -17.48 -1.35
C GLN A 14 4.48 -16.66 -2.62
N ARG A 15 4.31 -15.34 -2.50
CA ARG A 15 3.94 -14.50 -3.65
C ARG A 15 5.12 -14.35 -4.62
N PRO A 16 4.89 -14.44 -5.95
CA PRO A 16 5.91 -14.24 -6.97
C PRO A 16 6.04 -12.77 -7.39
N TYR A 17 5.59 -11.84 -6.55
CA TYR A 17 5.62 -10.40 -6.80
C TYR A 17 5.90 -9.64 -5.51
N LEU A 18 6.46 -8.43 -5.64
CA LEU A 18 6.70 -7.50 -4.55
C LEU A 18 5.37 -6.96 -4.03
N GLN A 19 5.13 -7.08 -2.73
CA GLN A 19 3.90 -6.57 -2.12
C GLN A 19 3.91 -5.05 -2.07
N GLY A 20 2.73 -4.43 -2.26
CA GLY A 20 2.57 -2.97 -2.15
C GLY A 20 2.97 -2.41 -0.78
N THR A 21 2.95 -3.22 0.28
CA THR A 21 3.46 -2.87 1.62
C THR A 21 4.98 -2.64 1.58
N ALA A 22 5.74 -3.57 0.99
CA ALA A 22 7.18 -3.45 0.83
C ALA A 22 7.57 -2.30 -0.11
N LEU A 23 6.78 -2.05 -1.15
CA LEU A 23 6.98 -0.90 -2.06
C LEU A 23 6.76 0.44 -1.35
N TYR A 24 5.73 0.53 -0.50
CA TYR A 24 5.49 1.69 0.35
C TYR A 24 6.69 1.92 1.29
N GLU A 25 7.07 0.90 2.06
CA GLU A 25 8.17 0.98 3.02
C GLU A 25 9.50 1.35 2.35
N GLY A 26 9.82 0.69 1.23
CA GLY A 26 11.02 0.97 0.46
C GLY A 26 11.05 2.39 -0.10
N ALA A 27 9.94 2.89 -0.61
CA ALA A 27 9.86 4.26 -1.11
C ALA A 27 10.02 5.30 0.01
N ILE A 28 9.35 5.12 1.15
CA ILE A 28 9.47 6.00 2.31
C ILE A 28 10.90 5.99 2.84
N ALA A 29 11.52 4.82 2.98
CA ALA A 29 12.89 4.68 3.46
C ALA A 29 13.91 5.32 2.51
N ALA A 30 13.74 5.15 1.19
CA ALA A 30 14.64 5.73 0.18
C ALA A 30 14.54 7.26 0.10
N ILE A 31 13.36 7.82 0.32
CA ILE A 31 13.16 9.27 0.39
C ILE A 31 13.76 9.82 1.70
N GLY A 32 13.57 9.10 2.81
CA GLY A 32 14.17 9.41 4.10
C GLY A 32 13.75 10.80 4.62
N ASP A 33 14.73 11.57 5.11
CA ASP A 33 14.51 12.90 5.69
C ASP A 33 13.96 13.93 4.69
N ARG A 34 13.96 13.59 3.38
CA ARG A 34 13.37 14.43 2.33
C ARG A 34 11.86 14.25 2.21
N LEU A 35 11.25 13.34 2.97
CA LEU A 35 9.84 13.05 2.90
C LEU A 35 9.06 14.29 3.35
N PRO A 36 8.30 14.93 2.45
CA PRO A 36 7.53 16.10 2.83
C PRO A 36 6.45 15.73 3.85
N GLU A 37 6.19 16.64 4.80
CA GLU A 37 4.99 16.54 5.62
C GLU A 37 3.73 16.63 4.77
N GLY A 38 2.66 15.98 5.23
CA GLY A 38 1.33 16.06 4.61
C GLY A 38 0.94 14.80 3.86
N THR A 39 0.21 14.99 2.75
CA THR A 39 -0.53 13.89 2.12
C THR A 39 0.36 12.89 1.40
N ILE A 40 -0.05 11.63 1.39
CA ILE A 40 0.58 10.57 0.58
C ILE A 40 -0.46 10.01 -0.38
N SER A 41 -0.13 9.94 -1.66
CA SER A 41 -0.94 9.24 -2.65
C SER A 41 -0.08 8.26 -3.41
N ILE A 42 -0.50 6.99 -3.48
CA ILE A 42 0.20 5.94 -4.22
C ILE A 42 -0.82 5.21 -5.08
N ILE A 43 -0.50 4.99 -6.34
CA ILE A 43 -1.31 4.22 -7.28
C ILE A 43 -0.41 3.18 -7.94
N PHE A 44 -0.73 1.91 -7.74
CA PHE A 44 -0.10 0.78 -8.43
C PHE A 44 -0.91 0.45 -9.68
N HIS A 45 -0.23 0.43 -10.83
CA HIS A 45 -0.83 0.10 -12.12
C HIS A 45 -0.67 -1.38 -12.48
N SER A 46 0.38 -2.04 -11.97
CA SER A 46 0.62 -3.46 -12.18
C SER A 46 1.56 -4.04 -11.11
N LEU A 47 1.62 -5.36 -11.04
CA LEU A 47 2.49 -6.08 -10.11
C LEU A 47 3.95 -6.00 -10.55
N LEU A 48 4.87 -5.95 -9.58
CA LEU A 48 6.31 -5.98 -9.82
C LEU A 48 6.88 -7.35 -9.46
N THR A 49 7.64 -7.94 -10.36
CA THR A 49 8.29 -9.26 -10.23
C THR A 49 9.81 -9.15 -10.16
N LYS A 50 10.35 -7.97 -10.43
CA LYS A 50 11.77 -7.62 -10.38
C LYS A 50 11.99 -6.39 -9.50
N GLN A 51 13.23 -6.10 -9.14
CA GLN A 51 13.53 -4.92 -8.32
C GLN A 51 13.13 -3.65 -9.06
N PRO A 52 12.49 -2.69 -8.39
CA PRO A 52 12.21 -1.40 -8.99
C PRO A 52 13.36 -0.40 -8.78
N ASP A 53 13.42 0.57 -9.67
CA ASP A 53 14.06 1.85 -9.44
C ASP A 53 12.98 2.87 -9.04
N LEU A 54 13.22 3.61 -7.96
CA LEU A 54 12.41 4.73 -7.54
C LEU A 54 12.94 5.99 -8.20
N VAL A 55 12.14 6.60 -9.07
CA VAL A 55 12.44 7.91 -9.66
C VAL A 55 11.73 8.97 -8.84
N ILE A 56 12.45 9.96 -8.33
CA ILE A 56 11.89 11.09 -7.57
C ILE A 56 12.19 12.43 -8.24
N GLY A 57 11.30 13.41 -8.07
CA GLY A 57 11.52 14.77 -8.57
C GLY A 57 10.47 15.76 -8.07
N THR A 58 10.80 17.05 -8.12
CA THR A 58 9.86 18.14 -7.78
C THR A 58 8.90 18.48 -8.91
N GLU A 59 9.18 17.99 -10.12
CA GLU A 59 8.32 18.15 -11.29
C GLU A 59 7.50 16.89 -11.56
N SER A 60 6.41 17.05 -12.29
CA SER A 60 5.54 15.96 -12.67
C SER A 60 6.26 14.91 -13.53
N LEU A 61 6.32 13.68 -13.01
CA LEU A 61 6.88 12.51 -13.69
C LEU A 61 5.89 11.80 -14.65
N ARG A 62 4.82 12.48 -15.09
CA ARG A 62 3.78 11.87 -15.94
C ARG A 62 4.30 11.32 -17.27
N HIS A 63 5.38 11.89 -17.81
CA HIS A 63 6.02 11.41 -19.04
C HIS A 63 6.52 9.96 -18.91
N LEU A 64 6.87 9.51 -17.69
CA LEU A 64 7.28 8.13 -17.44
C LEU A 64 6.15 7.11 -17.60
N ARG A 65 4.88 7.53 -17.68
CA ARG A 65 3.76 6.59 -17.85
C ARG A 65 3.78 5.84 -19.19
N GLU A 66 4.51 6.38 -20.16
CA GLU A 66 4.71 5.74 -21.48
C GLU A 66 5.86 4.72 -21.45
N ASP A 67 6.66 4.70 -20.38
CA ASP A 67 7.74 3.75 -20.21
C ASP A 67 7.17 2.33 -19.95
N PRO A 68 7.59 1.29 -20.69
CA PRO A 68 7.10 -0.08 -20.49
C PRO A 68 7.46 -0.65 -19.11
N CYS A 69 8.46 -0.09 -18.43
CA CYS A 69 8.85 -0.44 -17.07
C CYS A 69 8.02 0.30 -16.02
N PHE A 70 7.15 1.25 -16.36
CA PHE A 70 6.34 1.97 -15.39
C PHE A 70 5.34 1.05 -14.67
N ARG A 71 5.29 1.15 -13.34
CA ARG A 71 4.43 0.29 -12.49
C ARG A 71 3.62 1.04 -11.45
N ALA A 72 4.09 2.19 -10.98
CA ALA A 72 3.37 2.97 -9.98
C ALA A 72 3.72 4.45 -10.06
N GLU A 73 2.78 5.30 -9.64
CA GLU A 73 3.04 6.70 -9.32
C GLU A 73 2.79 6.97 -7.84
N MET A 74 3.58 7.87 -7.27
CA MET A 74 3.45 8.35 -5.90
C MET A 74 3.55 9.87 -5.84
N ARG A 75 2.91 10.45 -4.83
CA ARG A 75 2.96 11.86 -4.49
C ARG A 75 3.06 12.00 -2.97
N PHE A 76 3.99 12.83 -2.51
CA PHE A 76 4.22 13.11 -1.10
C PHE A 76 4.19 14.62 -0.87
N GLY A 77 3.45 15.08 0.14
CA GLY A 77 3.26 16.50 0.43
C GLY A 77 2.20 17.18 -0.46
N THR A 78 2.18 18.51 -0.40
CA THR A 78 1.22 19.36 -1.10
C THR A 78 1.84 20.70 -1.48
N GLY A 79 1.37 21.31 -2.58
CA GLY A 79 1.84 22.65 -2.98
C GLY A 79 3.33 22.65 -3.31
N ASP A 80 4.08 23.60 -2.74
CA ASP A 80 5.49 23.83 -3.06
C ASP A 80 6.43 22.73 -2.50
N THR A 81 5.95 21.90 -1.57
CA THR A 81 6.71 20.76 -1.02
C THR A 81 6.38 19.45 -1.73
N LEU A 82 5.56 19.48 -2.78
CA LEU A 82 5.13 18.27 -3.48
C LEU A 82 6.31 17.55 -4.13
N LEU A 83 6.55 16.32 -3.66
CA LEU A 83 7.49 15.40 -4.26
C LEU A 83 6.73 14.38 -5.11
N HIS A 84 7.11 14.31 -6.38
CA HIS A 84 6.63 13.28 -7.31
C HIS A 84 7.56 12.07 -7.26
N ALA A 85 6.98 10.88 -7.29
CA ALA A 85 7.74 9.64 -7.42
C ALA A 85 7.09 8.68 -8.44
N ALA A 86 7.91 7.83 -9.04
CA ALA A 86 7.48 6.73 -9.89
C ALA A 86 8.30 5.48 -9.59
N LEU A 87 7.68 4.30 -9.74
CA LEU A 87 8.40 3.03 -9.73
C LEU A 87 8.53 2.50 -11.15
N LEU A 88 9.77 2.28 -11.57
CA LEU A 88 10.11 1.62 -12.82
C LEU A 88 10.68 0.23 -12.50
N GLU A 89 10.07 -0.84 -13.02
CA GLU A 89 10.58 -2.20 -12.87
C GLU A 89 11.88 -2.37 -13.66
N SER A 90 12.96 -2.74 -12.97
CA SER A 90 14.26 -2.98 -13.59
C SER A 90 14.39 -4.40 -14.14
N SER A 91 15.56 -4.72 -14.69
CA SER A 91 15.94 -6.09 -15.05
C SER A 91 16.45 -6.93 -13.87
N ARG A 92 16.73 -6.32 -12.71
CA ARG A 92 17.38 -6.99 -11.56
C ARG A 92 16.41 -7.96 -10.89
N PRO A 93 16.80 -9.23 -10.66
CA PRO A 93 15.92 -10.22 -10.03
C PRO A 93 15.73 -9.93 -8.55
N VAL A 94 14.55 -10.26 -8.02
CA VAL A 94 14.33 -10.35 -6.57
C VAL A 94 14.79 -11.74 -6.13
N VAL A 95 15.86 -11.79 -5.33
CA VAL A 95 16.48 -13.05 -4.89
C VAL A 95 16.15 -13.44 -3.46
N VAL A 96 15.66 -12.47 -2.67
CA VAL A 96 15.35 -12.66 -1.25
C VAL A 96 13.85 -12.91 -1.06
N ARG A 97 13.52 -13.81 -0.13
CA ARG A 97 12.16 -14.07 0.31
C ARG A 97 12.07 -14.01 1.83
N GLU A 98 11.11 -13.25 2.33
CA GLU A 98 10.82 -13.07 3.74
C GLU A 98 9.52 -13.76 4.14
N ALA A 99 9.42 -14.10 5.42
CA ALA A 99 8.18 -14.59 6.01
C ALA A 99 7.09 -13.52 5.94
N CYS A 100 5.83 -13.96 5.87
CA CYS A 100 4.67 -13.06 5.87
C CYS A 100 3.81 -13.38 7.09
N ASN A 101 3.65 -12.39 7.96
CA ASN A 101 2.87 -12.42 9.20
C ASN A 101 1.35 -12.22 8.99
N GLU A 102 0.86 -12.33 7.75
CA GLU A 102 -0.54 -12.11 7.39
C GLU A 102 -1.51 -12.96 8.22
N LYS A 103 -1.13 -14.20 8.55
CA LYS A 103 -1.95 -15.09 9.39
C LYS A 103 -2.12 -14.56 10.80
N ASP A 104 -1.07 -13.98 11.36
CA ASP A 104 -1.05 -13.47 12.73
C ASP A 104 -1.89 -12.18 12.84
N VAL A 105 -1.85 -11.33 11.81
CA VAL A 105 -2.75 -10.17 11.72
C VAL A 105 -4.21 -10.62 11.59
N ILE A 106 -4.49 -11.63 10.74
CA ILE A 106 -5.84 -12.13 10.51
C ILE A 106 -6.45 -12.78 11.76
N SER A 107 -5.65 -13.52 12.55
CA SER A 107 -6.14 -14.19 13.75
C SER A 107 -6.55 -13.21 14.85
N ALA A 108 -5.93 -12.05 14.91
CA ALA A 108 -6.26 -10.96 15.83
C ALA A 108 -7.40 -10.06 15.35
N ALA A 109 -7.84 -10.20 14.09
CA ALA A 109 -8.82 -9.31 13.48
C ALA A 109 -10.25 -9.60 13.94
N ILE A 110 -10.98 -8.56 14.32
CA ILE A 110 -12.42 -8.62 14.60
C ILE A 110 -13.16 -8.01 13.42
N VAL A 111 -14.02 -8.79 12.77
CA VAL A 111 -14.83 -8.35 11.61
C VAL A 111 -16.28 -8.17 12.03
N ASP A 112 -16.81 -6.96 11.79
CA ASP A 112 -18.24 -6.65 11.90
C ASP A 112 -18.81 -6.58 10.48
N THR A 113 -19.55 -7.62 10.10
CA THR A 113 -20.14 -7.72 8.77
C THR A 113 -21.31 -6.76 8.58
N ALA A 114 -22.06 -6.45 9.64
CA ALA A 114 -23.19 -5.52 9.60
C ALA A 114 -22.71 -4.08 9.42
N GLY A 115 -21.69 -3.68 10.20
CA GLY A 115 -21.02 -2.39 10.08
C GLY A 115 -20.02 -2.29 8.94
N LYS A 116 -19.83 -3.37 8.17
CA LYS A 116 -18.88 -3.48 7.05
C LYS A 116 -17.46 -3.03 7.44
N SER A 117 -17.01 -3.45 8.62
CA SER A 117 -15.74 -3.02 9.18
C SER A 117 -14.91 -4.17 9.72
N ALA A 118 -13.60 -3.95 9.83
CA ALA A 118 -12.68 -4.84 10.53
C ALA A 118 -11.75 -4.03 11.42
N SER A 119 -11.37 -4.57 12.56
CA SER A 119 -10.54 -3.87 13.55
C SER A 119 -9.44 -4.73 14.15
N LEU A 120 -8.37 -4.07 14.57
CA LEU A 120 -7.27 -4.59 15.38
C LEU A 120 -7.08 -3.65 16.59
N LYS A 121 -6.74 -4.22 17.74
CA LYS A 121 -6.43 -3.47 18.96
C LYS A 121 -5.03 -3.82 19.44
N ASN A 122 -4.23 -2.81 19.76
CA ASN A 122 -2.88 -2.96 20.33
C ASN A 122 -1.98 -3.98 19.58
N SER A 123 -2.10 -4.07 18.26
CA SER A 123 -1.33 -5.04 17.47
C SER A 123 0.08 -4.52 17.20
N SER A 124 1.08 -5.30 17.60
CA SER A 124 2.48 -5.09 17.25
C SER A 124 2.96 -6.03 16.12
N VAL A 125 2.04 -6.76 15.48
CA VAL A 125 2.38 -7.71 14.42
C VAL A 125 2.62 -6.96 13.12
N GLY A 126 3.85 -6.97 12.65
CA GLY A 126 4.23 -6.34 11.39
C GLY A 126 4.18 -4.82 11.43
N SER A 127 4.43 -4.21 10.27
CA SER A 127 4.29 -2.77 10.12
C SER A 127 2.82 -2.35 10.03
N LEU A 128 2.54 -1.07 10.25
CA LEU A 128 1.17 -0.59 10.20
C LEU A 128 0.56 -0.70 8.79
N ILE A 129 1.36 -0.52 7.73
CA ILE A 129 0.86 -0.72 6.36
C ILE A 129 0.53 -2.18 6.08
N GLU A 130 1.30 -3.13 6.64
CA GLU A 130 0.97 -4.55 6.59
C GLU A 130 -0.36 -4.83 7.28
N GLN A 131 -0.54 -4.29 8.49
CA GLN A 131 -1.79 -4.43 9.24
C GLN A 131 -2.99 -3.89 8.44
N VAL A 132 -2.86 -2.68 7.86
CA VAL A 132 -3.90 -2.07 7.00
C VAL A 132 -4.24 -2.97 5.82
N VAL A 133 -3.23 -3.45 5.08
CA VAL A 133 -3.44 -4.27 3.87
C VAL A 133 -4.05 -5.63 4.21
N PHE A 134 -3.55 -6.33 5.22
CA PHE A 134 -4.03 -7.65 5.60
C PHE A 134 -5.42 -7.60 6.26
N LEU A 135 -5.66 -6.60 7.12
CA LEU A 135 -6.98 -6.36 7.71
C LEU A 135 -8.01 -6.04 6.62
N ASN A 136 -7.65 -5.21 5.64
CA ASN A 136 -8.56 -4.92 4.53
C ASN A 136 -8.87 -6.18 3.73
N LYS A 137 -7.84 -6.96 3.37
CA LYS A 137 -8.04 -8.20 2.62
C LYS A 137 -8.93 -9.17 3.38
N ARG A 138 -8.80 -9.27 4.70
CA ARG A 138 -9.67 -10.08 5.56
C ARG A 138 -11.13 -9.58 5.50
N LEU A 139 -11.34 -8.28 5.59
CA LEU A 139 -12.66 -7.66 5.46
C LEU A 139 -13.31 -8.02 4.12
N HIS A 140 -12.56 -7.94 3.02
CA HIS A 140 -13.04 -8.29 1.68
C HIS A 140 -13.43 -9.76 1.56
N LEU A 141 -12.59 -10.68 2.07
CA LEU A 141 -12.88 -12.11 2.02
C LEU A 141 -14.12 -12.52 2.85
N GLN A 142 -14.52 -11.70 3.82
CA GLN A 142 -15.73 -11.93 4.62
C GLN A 142 -16.97 -11.27 4.01
N LEU A 143 -16.84 -10.05 3.47
CA LEU A 143 -17.98 -9.29 2.93
C LEU A 143 -18.30 -9.58 1.47
N LEU A 144 -17.28 -9.93 0.68
CA LEU A 144 -17.36 -10.06 -0.78
C LEU A 144 -16.80 -11.42 -1.25
N PRO A 145 -17.20 -12.55 -0.63
CA PRO A 145 -16.61 -13.86 -0.93
C PRO A 145 -16.78 -14.28 -2.40
N GLU A 146 -17.89 -13.89 -3.03
CA GLU A 146 -18.23 -14.25 -4.40
C GLU A 146 -17.51 -13.40 -5.47
N LEU A 147 -16.92 -12.26 -5.10
CA LEU A 147 -16.34 -11.34 -6.09
C LEU A 147 -14.95 -11.75 -6.53
N SER A 148 -14.09 -12.11 -5.59
CA SER A 148 -12.75 -12.62 -5.91
C SER A 148 -12.08 -13.23 -4.69
N PRO A 149 -11.40 -14.38 -4.84
CA PRO A 149 -10.49 -14.89 -3.81
C PRO A 149 -9.18 -14.08 -3.73
N LYS A 150 -8.92 -13.21 -4.71
CA LYS A 150 -7.68 -12.44 -4.86
C LYS A 150 -7.98 -10.95 -4.93
N TRP A 151 -7.59 -10.26 -3.88
CA TRP A 151 -7.62 -8.81 -3.79
C TRP A 151 -6.20 -8.26 -3.82
N ILE A 152 -5.93 -7.29 -4.69
CA ILE A 152 -4.64 -6.63 -4.86
C ILE A 152 -4.74 -5.20 -4.35
N PHE A 153 -3.80 -4.80 -3.51
CA PHE A 153 -3.67 -3.42 -3.04
C PHE A 153 -3.31 -2.51 -4.23
N ALA A 154 -4.24 -1.63 -4.60
CA ALA A 154 -4.15 -0.84 -5.84
C ALA A 154 -3.85 0.64 -5.59
N LYS A 155 -4.38 1.22 -4.50
CA LYS A 155 -4.19 2.64 -4.21
C LYS A 155 -4.22 2.94 -2.72
N LEU A 156 -3.41 3.89 -2.30
CA LEU A 156 -3.35 4.44 -0.94
C LEU A 156 -3.47 5.96 -1.01
N GLU A 157 -4.30 6.54 -0.14
CA GLU A 157 -4.45 7.99 0.01
C GLU A 157 -4.45 8.31 1.50
N LEU A 158 -3.41 8.96 2.00
CA LEU A 158 -3.29 9.32 3.40
C LEU A 158 -3.21 10.83 3.56
N GLY A 159 -3.77 11.34 4.66
CA GLY A 159 -3.57 12.73 5.08
C GLY A 159 -2.18 12.99 5.66
N ARG A 160 -1.51 11.93 6.14
CA ARG A 160 -0.18 11.94 6.75
C ARG A 160 0.50 10.57 6.59
N PRO A 161 1.83 10.47 6.71
CA PRO A 161 2.50 9.17 6.83
C PRO A 161 1.89 8.31 7.95
N LEU A 162 1.87 6.99 7.74
CA LEU A 162 1.42 6.07 8.78
C LEU A 162 2.42 6.10 9.94
N PRO A 163 1.95 6.20 11.20
CA PRO A 163 2.85 6.09 12.34
C PRO A 163 3.44 4.67 12.44
N PRO A 164 4.55 4.50 13.16
CA PRO A 164 5.02 3.18 13.53
C PRO A 164 3.98 2.44 14.37
N ALA A 165 3.93 1.12 14.24
CA ALA A 165 3.17 0.26 15.15
C ALA A 165 3.92 0.13 16.51
N PRO A 166 3.22 -0.19 17.62
CA PRO A 166 1.78 -0.43 17.74
C PRO A 166 0.95 0.87 17.79
N VAL A 167 -0.33 0.75 17.42
CA VAL A 167 -1.37 1.78 17.65
C VAL A 167 -2.45 1.21 18.57
N ASN A 168 -3.22 2.05 19.26
CA ASN A 168 -4.23 1.57 20.20
C ASN A 168 -5.37 0.85 19.46
N SER A 169 -5.83 1.45 18.36
CA SER A 169 -6.82 0.86 17.47
C SER A 169 -6.53 1.14 16.00
N LEU A 170 -6.75 0.13 15.16
CA LEU A 170 -6.83 0.26 13.71
C LEU A 170 -8.21 -0.26 13.28
N VAL A 171 -8.96 0.55 12.53
CA VAL A 171 -10.27 0.17 11.99
C VAL A 171 -10.31 0.48 10.50
N LEU A 172 -10.73 -0.51 9.71
CA LEU A 172 -11.02 -0.35 8.30
C LEU A 172 -12.52 -0.44 8.07
N VAL A 173 -13.09 0.49 7.31
CA VAL A 173 -14.52 0.51 6.97
C VAL A 173 -14.69 0.51 5.47
N LEU A 174 -15.33 -0.53 4.91
CA LEU A 174 -15.61 -0.61 3.48
C LEU A 174 -16.68 0.41 3.10
N LYS A 175 -16.31 1.44 2.32
CA LYS A 175 -17.20 2.53 1.92
C LYS A 175 -17.81 2.31 0.54
N GLN A 176 -17.03 1.76 -0.39
CA GLN A 176 -17.45 1.66 -1.79
C GLN A 176 -16.99 0.34 -2.41
N VAL A 177 -17.85 -0.22 -3.26
CA VAL A 177 -17.57 -1.31 -4.20
C VAL A 177 -18.00 -0.82 -5.57
N LEU A 178 -17.04 -0.64 -6.48
CA LEU A 178 -17.22 -0.10 -7.82
C LEU A 178 -17.09 -1.21 -8.84
N ALA A 179 -18.17 -1.42 -9.60
CA ALA A 179 -18.27 -2.40 -10.68
C ALA A 179 -17.73 -3.79 -10.30
N ASN A 180 -17.90 -4.21 -9.04
CA ASN A 180 -17.43 -5.48 -8.48
C ASN A 180 -15.93 -5.77 -8.66
N ARG A 181 -15.12 -4.76 -8.99
CA ARG A 181 -13.70 -4.94 -9.32
C ARG A 181 -12.77 -4.02 -8.57
N PHE A 182 -13.30 -2.94 -8.00
CA PHE A 182 -12.53 -1.97 -7.24
C PHE A 182 -13.26 -1.61 -5.96
N THR A 183 -12.53 -1.48 -4.86
CA THR A 183 -13.10 -1.13 -3.56
C THR A 183 -12.38 0.04 -2.95
N ARG A 184 -13.04 0.70 -2.01
CA ARG A 184 -12.43 1.76 -1.21
C ARG A 184 -12.85 1.59 0.24
N SER A 185 -11.86 1.46 1.11
CA SER A 185 -12.03 1.39 2.55
C SER A 185 -11.42 2.62 3.20
N GLU A 186 -12.12 3.18 4.17
CA GLU A 186 -11.60 4.22 5.05
C GLU A 186 -10.68 3.58 6.10
N ILE A 187 -9.60 4.28 6.45
CA ILE A 187 -8.64 3.88 7.48
C ILE A 187 -8.80 4.83 8.66
N LEU A 188 -9.08 4.26 9.83
CA LEU A 188 -9.10 4.97 11.09
C LEU A 188 -8.02 4.41 12.02
N ILE A 189 -7.22 5.28 12.61
CA ILE A 189 -6.26 4.96 13.65
C ILE A 189 -6.65 5.75 14.89
N ASP A 190 -6.82 5.08 16.03
CA ASP A 190 -7.22 5.70 17.30
C ASP A 190 -8.49 6.58 17.14
N ASN A 191 -9.46 6.07 16.38
CA ASN A 191 -10.71 6.72 15.97
C ASN A 191 -10.58 7.96 15.07
N GLU A 192 -9.37 8.32 14.64
CA GLU A 192 -9.15 9.39 13.67
C GLU A 192 -9.02 8.84 12.26
N ARG A 193 -9.73 9.46 11.31
CA ARG A 193 -9.56 9.12 9.89
C ARG A 193 -8.20 9.57 9.40
N VAL A 194 -7.38 8.63 8.96
CA VAL A 194 -6.05 8.92 8.39
C VAL A 194 -6.00 8.84 6.88
N GLY A 195 -6.98 8.18 6.24
CA GLY A 195 -7.00 8.07 4.79
C GLY A 195 -7.91 6.98 4.24
N PHE A 196 -7.59 6.55 3.03
CA PHE A 196 -8.27 5.50 2.30
C PHE A 196 -7.27 4.52 1.69
N ILE A 197 -7.69 3.27 1.61
CA ILE A 197 -7.02 2.23 0.84
C ILE A 197 -8.01 1.59 -0.12
N SER A 198 -7.54 1.28 -1.31
CA SER A 198 -8.32 0.65 -2.35
C SER A 198 -7.68 -0.63 -2.84
N PHE A 199 -8.53 -1.61 -3.11
CA PHE A 199 -8.13 -2.88 -3.70
C PHE A 199 -8.80 -3.06 -5.05
N SER A 200 -8.16 -3.83 -5.92
CA SER A 200 -8.73 -4.31 -7.16
C SER A 200 -8.66 -5.83 -7.25
N THR A 201 -9.53 -6.41 -8.06
CA THR A 201 -9.42 -7.80 -8.49
C THR A 201 -8.48 -7.88 -9.70
N PRO A 202 -7.53 -8.84 -9.75
CA PRO A 202 -6.75 -9.06 -10.96
C PRO A 202 -7.67 -9.43 -12.12
N HIS A 203 -7.30 -9.00 -13.33
CA HIS A 203 -7.91 -9.44 -14.59
C HIS A 203 -7.51 -10.87 -14.92
#